data_AF-A0A941MF09-F1
#
_entry.id   AF-A0A941MF09-F1
#
_cell.length_a   1.000
_cell.length_b   1.000
_cell.length_c   1.000
_cell.angle_alpha   90.00
_cell.angle_beta   90.00
_cell.angle_gamma   90.00
#
_symmetry.space_group_name_H-M   'P 1'
#
loop_
_entity.id
_entity.type
_entity.pdbx_description
1 polymer ?
#
loop_
_entity_poly.entity_id
_entity_poly.type
_entity_poly.pdbx_seq_one_letter_code
_entity_poly.pdbx_strand_id
1 'polypeptide(L)'
;MHSATLKVSVGQGIRAWLRDVPNWVWWLVALAFVGIRSWHLEGVGVYGFFGDPDDATRLIQVRELMASWHWFDTTTMKFGGNAGMLSHWSRLVDLPIAALIAGFNLFLPIEDAERLTHAAWPMLTLGFLTWVMFKATAQVGGDMVGRLTLLFAALAPLGWYQFTVGRIDHHNVMIAGIVSAALLMWAYPQRPAAWRFAGVLVGFSLAVGYEALAPAVALGTFAAAWGLFDPRVEKSAGAFSIALALTFAAAFFATIAPSRWMDIKCDAISLNMVVLVASGVTGLLVALGPGREWTLSARIASIAACAGVGIAFYGWLEPKCLAGPLGQLPPLAVKIWLNKVAENKSIVSDFFQRHFSQSLALLAFYGIALWAQVHRLRETRSASDLFLLAAVLSFVGLACWQYKYVSYASFISIVPMALVFSSLGPVGEISAATVRFGAIVLLNQMVLLWASGGVDAAIGAPPVKTKLVQTNADACSKPDAIRELAALPAGLVAAHIEVGAFIAAETHHRVLAAPYHRIANAIIANHLIFSARDAKTAAALLKHEDVDYVAICDGLDKPYATNPDWKGTLKVDLVNGKTPSFLVPVALPDAHAIYHVWKVDRAALNLQLSKAAASTP
;
A
#
# COMPACT_ATOMS: atom_id res chain seq x y z
N MET A 1 -47.75 -12.79 -33.46
CA MET A 1 -47.10 -14.01 -32.89
C MET A 1 -45.63 -14.17 -33.27
N HIS A 2 -45.17 -13.81 -34.48
CA HIS A 2 -43.75 -13.96 -34.89
C HIS A 2 -42.70 -13.12 -34.12
N SER A 3 -43.07 -11.94 -33.58
CA SER A 3 -42.13 -11.07 -32.84
C SER A 3 -41.78 -11.58 -31.43
N ALA A 4 -42.73 -12.27 -30.77
CA ALA A 4 -42.52 -12.80 -29.42
C ALA A 4 -41.63 -14.06 -29.43
N THR A 5 -41.78 -14.93 -30.44
CA THR A 5 -40.95 -16.14 -30.60
C THR A 5 -39.51 -15.82 -30.98
N LEU A 6 -39.27 -14.79 -31.80
CA LEU A 6 -37.92 -14.31 -32.14
C LEU A 6 -37.17 -13.74 -30.91
N LYS A 7 -37.84 -12.97 -30.05
CA LYS A 7 -37.24 -12.45 -28.79
C LYS A 7 -36.87 -13.56 -27.81
N VAL A 8 -37.70 -14.61 -27.69
CA VAL A 8 -37.43 -15.76 -26.81
C VAL A 8 -36.24 -16.59 -27.35
N SER A 9 -36.17 -16.79 -28.67
CA SER A 9 -35.07 -17.49 -29.36
C SER A 9 -33.71 -16.77 -29.21
N VAL A 10 -33.68 -15.45 -29.42
CA VAL A 10 -32.44 -14.65 -29.26
C VAL A 10 -32.01 -14.60 -27.79
N GLY A 11 -32.96 -14.45 -26.85
CA GLY A 11 -32.67 -14.45 -25.42
C GLY A 11 -32.15 -15.79 -24.90
N GLN A 12 -32.63 -16.92 -25.44
CA GLN A 12 -32.08 -18.25 -25.13
C GLN A 12 -30.70 -18.47 -25.77
N GLY A 13 -30.50 -18.00 -27.00
CA GLY A 13 -29.21 -18.06 -27.70
C GLY A 13 -28.11 -17.28 -26.98
N ILE A 14 -28.39 -16.06 -26.51
CA ILE A 14 -27.42 -15.26 -25.72
C ILE A 14 -27.10 -15.93 -24.38
N ARG A 15 -28.10 -16.52 -23.70
CA ARG A 15 -27.88 -17.24 -22.43
C ARG A 15 -27.07 -18.53 -22.61
N ALA A 16 -27.25 -19.23 -23.73
CA ALA A 16 -26.44 -20.39 -24.08
C ALA A 16 -25.01 -19.95 -24.39
N TRP A 17 -24.85 -18.94 -25.25
CA TRP A 17 -23.54 -18.39 -25.59
C TRP A 17 -22.74 -17.93 -24.36
N LEU A 18 -23.35 -17.15 -23.46
CA LEU A 18 -22.71 -16.69 -22.21
C LEU A 18 -22.34 -17.83 -21.25
N ARG A 19 -23.04 -18.97 -21.33
CA ARG A 19 -22.72 -20.17 -20.55
C ARG A 19 -21.48 -20.88 -21.10
N ASP A 20 -21.32 -20.86 -22.42
CA ASP A 20 -20.24 -21.53 -23.13
C ASP A 20 -18.96 -20.66 -23.22
N VAL A 21 -19.03 -19.37 -22.83
CA VAL A 21 -17.85 -18.51 -22.71
C VAL A 21 -16.87 -19.08 -21.68
N PRO A 22 -15.60 -19.34 -22.06
CA PRO A 22 -14.59 -19.83 -21.15
C PRO A 22 -14.36 -18.88 -19.97
N ASN A 23 -14.13 -19.42 -18.77
CA ASN A 23 -13.95 -18.62 -17.55
C ASN A 23 -12.75 -17.64 -17.62
N TRP A 24 -11.72 -17.95 -18.41
CA TRP A 24 -10.59 -17.02 -18.61
C TRP A 24 -11.02 -15.74 -19.34
N VAL A 25 -12.07 -15.78 -20.17
CA VAL A 25 -12.62 -14.58 -20.84
C VAL A 25 -13.28 -13.67 -19.80
N TRP A 26 -14.05 -14.22 -18.87
CA TRP A 26 -14.67 -13.44 -17.79
C TRP A 26 -13.62 -12.78 -16.89
N TRP A 27 -12.52 -13.49 -16.62
CA TRP A 27 -11.38 -12.95 -15.89
C TRP A 27 -10.70 -11.79 -16.66
N LEU A 28 -10.44 -11.96 -17.96
CA LEU A 28 -9.90 -10.88 -18.79
C LEU A 28 -10.84 -9.67 -18.87
N VAL A 29 -12.15 -9.88 -18.96
CA VAL A 29 -13.14 -8.78 -18.99
C VAL A 29 -13.11 -7.99 -17.67
N ALA A 30 -13.02 -8.68 -16.53
CA ALA A 30 -12.91 -8.02 -15.23
C ALA A 30 -11.62 -7.19 -15.12
N LEU A 31 -10.48 -7.76 -15.56
CA LEU A 31 -9.21 -7.04 -15.59
C LEU A 31 -9.23 -5.84 -16.55
N ALA A 32 -9.78 -6.02 -17.75
CA ALA A 32 -9.92 -4.95 -18.73
C ALA A 32 -10.80 -3.83 -18.19
N PHE A 33 -11.91 -4.15 -17.53
CA PHE A 33 -12.76 -3.15 -16.89
C PHE A 33 -12.00 -2.34 -15.83
N VAL A 34 -11.28 -3.01 -14.92
CA VAL A 34 -10.49 -2.32 -13.88
C VAL A 34 -9.38 -1.47 -14.51
N GLY A 35 -8.66 -2.01 -15.49
CA GLY A 35 -7.60 -1.29 -16.21
C GLY A 35 -8.10 -0.06 -16.95
N ILE A 36 -9.16 -0.20 -17.76
CA ILE A 36 -9.78 0.91 -18.52
C ILE A 36 -10.34 1.96 -17.57
N ARG A 37 -10.99 1.53 -16.48
CA ARG A 37 -11.54 2.46 -15.49
C ARG A 37 -10.43 3.21 -14.78
N SER A 38 -9.41 2.52 -14.31
CA SER A 38 -8.26 3.11 -13.63
C SER A 38 -7.59 4.14 -14.54
N TRP A 39 -7.43 3.81 -15.83
CA TRP A 39 -6.96 4.73 -16.85
C TRP A 39 -7.80 6.02 -16.95
N HIS A 40 -9.13 5.89 -17.01
CA HIS A 40 -10.02 7.04 -17.22
C HIS A 40 -10.30 7.88 -15.97
N LEU A 41 -10.37 7.28 -14.78
CA LEU A 41 -10.79 8.00 -13.57
C LEU A 41 -9.64 8.67 -12.85
N GLU A 42 -8.47 8.03 -12.80
CA GLU A 42 -7.37 8.58 -12.01
C GLU A 42 -6.47 9.48 -12.86
N GLY A 43 -6.55 9.42 -14.20
CA GLY A 43 -5.73 10.26 -15.09
C GLY A 43 -4.22 10.01 -14.96
N VAL A 44 -3.82 9.00 -14.17
CA VAL A 44 -2.45 8.53 -13.90
C VAL A 44 -1.93 7.62 -15.01
N GLY A 45 -2.63 7.58 -16.15
CA GLY A 45 -2.24 6.78 -17.31
C GLY A 45 -0.78 7.03 -17.73
N VAL A 46 -0.30 6.14 -18.59
CA VAL A 46 1.01 6.05 -19.32
C VAL A 46 1.60 7.40 -19.80
N TYR A 47 0.97 8.55 -19.61
CA TYR A 47 1.50 9.90 -19.86
C TYR A 47 2.50 10.44 -18.83
N GLY A 48 3.05 9.59 -17.95
CA GLY A 48 4.20 9.94 -17.09
C GLY A 48 3.86 10.59 -15.75
N PHE A 49 2.61 10.51 -15.26
CA PHE A 49 2.28 10.93 -13.90
C PHE A 49 2.44 9.75 -12.93
N PHE A 50 3.15 9.96 -11.82
CA PHE A 50 3.15 9.01 -10.70
C PHE A 50 1.88 9.23 -9.88
N GLY A 51 1.14 8.15 -9.59
CA GLY A 51 -0.11 8.25 -8.80
C GLY A 51 0.14 8.56 -7.33
N ASP A 52 1.35 8.29 -6.85
CA ASP A 52 1.78 8.34 -5.46
C ASP A 52 3.26 8.70 -5.37
N PRO A 53 3.71 9.36 -4.29
CA PRO A 53 5.13 9.48 -4.02
C PRO A 53 5.84 8.12 -3.98
N ASP A 54 5.18 7.05 -3.53
CA ASP A 54 5.80 5.73 -3.44
C ASP A 54 6.12 5.14 -4.82
N ASP A 55 5.27 5.38 -5.82
CA ASP A 55 5.52 4.95 -7.20
C ASP A 55 6.71 5.69 -7.81
N ALA A 56 6.82 7.00 -7.55
CA ALA A 56 7.95 7.81 -7.98
C ALA A 56 9.27 7.30 -7.39
N THR A 57 9.28 7.02 -6.09
CA THR A 57 10.45 6.46 -5.41
C THR A 57 10.78 5.06 -5.88
N ARG A 58 9.77 4.23 -6.18
CA ARG A 58 10.00 2.89 -6.73
C ARG A 58 10.74 2.98 -8.05
N LEU A 59 10.32 3.88 -8.94
CA LEU A 59 10.98 4.05 -10.23
C LEU A 59 12.42 4.54 -10.07
N ILE A 60 12.70 5.46 -9.13
CA ILE A 60 14.08 5.86 -8.80
C ILE A 60 14.93 4.64 -8.45
N GLN A 61 14.46 3.79 -7.52
CA GLN A 61 15.22 2.62 -7.08
C GLN A 61 15.45 1.59 -8.19
N VAL A 62 14.46 1.43 -9.06
CA VAL A 62 14.54 0.53 -10.23
C VAL A 62 15.53 1.09 -11.27
N ARG A 63 15.49 2.39 -11.57
CA ARG A 63 16.45 3.04 -12.46
C ARG A 63 17.88 2.91 -11.92
N GLU A 64 18.09 3.16 -10.62
CA GLU A 64 19.39 3.00 -9.96
C GLU A 64 19.88 1.54 -9.97
N LEU A 65 18.98 0.56 -9.80
CA LEU A 65 19.29 -0.85 -9.97
C LEU A 65 19.71 -1.17 -11.40
N MET A 66 18.97 -0.70 -12.39
CA MET A 66 19.29 -0.95 -13.80
C MET A 66 20.60 -0.28 -14.24
N ALA A 67 20.95 0.86 -13.64
CA ALA A 67 22.17 1.59 -13.94
C ALA A 67 23.43 0.92 -13.36
N SER A 68 23.33 0.31 -12.18
CA SER A 68 24.49 -0.24 -11.44
C SER A 68 24.52 -1.77 -11.38
N TRP A 69 23.36 -2.42 -11.46
CA TRP A 69 23.13 -3.82 -11.11
C TRP A 69 23.69 -4.24 -9.74
N HIS A 70 23.93 -3.28 -8.85
CA HIS A 70 24.35 -3.52 -7.47
C HIS A 70 23.17 -4.03 -6.65
N TRP A 71 22.94 -5.33 -6.74
CA TRP A 71 21.79 -6.01 -6.15
C TRP A 71 21.54 -5.63 -4.69
N PHE A 72 22.56 -5.71 -3.82
CA PHE A 72 22.40 -5.48 -2.39
C PHE A 72 22.40 -4.01 -1.95
N ASP A 73 22.79 -3.08 -2.82
CA ASP A 73 22.79 -1.66 -2.47
C ASP A 73 21.42 -1.06 -2.76
N THR A 74 20.73 -0.62 -1.71
CA THR A 74 19.40 0.03 -1.78
C THR A 74 19.49 1.50 -1.34
N THR A 75 20.70 2.05 -1.28
CA THR A 75 20.96 3.44 -0.93
C THR A 75 20.67 4.33 -2.12
N THR A 76 19.91 5.40 -1.90
CA THR A 76 19.72 6.46 -2.89
C THR A 76 20.14 7.79 -2.31
N MET A 77 20.88 8.57 -3.11
CA MET A 77 21.26 9.95 -2.75
C MET A 77 20.18 10.96 -3.14
N LYS A 78 19.10 10.53 -3.79
CA LYS A 78 18.00 11.40 -4.22
C LYS A 78 17.24 12.03 -3.06
N PHE A 79 17.29 11.43 -1.88
CA PHE A 79 16.55 11.82 -0.69
C PHE A 79 17.48 12.05 0.51
N GLY A 80 17.09 12.91 1.45
CA GLY A 80 17.77 13.03 2.74
C GLY A 80 19.07 13.82 2.73
N GLY A 81 19.31 14.63 1.68
CA GLY A 81 20.51 15.46 1.58
C GLY A 81 21.79 14.63 1.46
N ASN A 82 22.85 15.04 2.16
CA ASN A 82 24.17 14.38 2.07
C ASN A 82 24.24 13.04 2.80
N ALA A 83 23.29 12.74 3.70
CA ALA A 83 23.19 11.43 4.34
C ALA A 83 22.58 10.37 3.42
N GLY A 84 21.80 10.78 2.42
CA GLY A 84 21.06 9.86 1.56
C GLY A 84 19.90 9.16 2.29
N MET A 85 19.27 8.23 1.59
CA MET A 85 18.29 7.30 2.14
C MET A 85 18.72 5.87 1.88
N LEU A 86 18.93 5.12 2.95
CA LEU A 86 18.95 3.66 2.84
C LEU A 86 17.51 3.14 2.87
N SER A 87 17.03 2.65 1.72
CA SER A 87 15.67 2.15 1.61
C SER A 87 15.47 0.83 2.37
N HIS A 88 14.23 0.63 2.83
CA HIS A 88 13.78 -0.64 3.42
C HIS A 88 13.04 -1.52 2.40
N TRP A 89 12.85 -1.03 1.19
CA TRP A 89 12.09 -1.74 0.16
C TRP A 89 12.88 -2.86 -0.47
N SER A 90 12.19 -3.95 -0.75
CA SER A 90 12.80 -5.19 -1.21
C SER A 90 13.09 -5.17 -2.71
N ARG A 91 14.30 -5.65 -3.07
CA ARG A 91 14.70 -5.92 -4.46
C ARG A 91 13.84 -6.98 -5.17
N LEU A 92 13.07 -7.76 -4.40
CA LEU A 92 12.13 -8.74 -4.94
C LEU A 92 11.01 -8.10 -5.78
N VAL A 93 10.71 -6.82 -5.55
CA VAL A 93 9.76 -6.04 -6.36
C VAL A 93 10.49 -5.26 -7.45
N ASP A 94 11.69 -4.74 -7.16
CA ASP A 94 12.45 -3.95 -8.14
C ASP A 94 12.85 -4.77 -9.37
N LEU A 95 13.27 -6.03 -9.19
CA LEU A 95 13.77 -6.86 -10.28
C LEU A 95 12.71 -7.20 -11.34
N PRO A 96 11.49 -7.65 -10.98
CA PRO A 96 10.44 -7.83 -11.96
C PRO A 96 10.07 -6.55 -12.73
N ILE A 97 10.07 -5.39 -12.06
CA ILE A 97 9.79 -4.11 -12.70
C ILE A 97 10.93 -3.75 -13.67
N ALA A 98 12.18 -3.89 -13.24
CA ALA A 98 13.37 -3.69 -14.10
C ALA A 98 13.34 -4.62 -15.33
N ALA A 99 12.92 -5.88 -15.15
CA ALA A 99 12.79 -6.84 -16.24
C ALA A 99 11.69 -6.46 -17.24
N LEU A 100 10.56 -5.92 -16.77
CA LEU A 100 9.51 -5.39 -17.65
C LEU A 100 10.02 -4.20 -18.46
N ILE A 101 10.68 -3.23 -17.80
CA ILE A 101 11.26 -2.06 -18.47
C ILE A 101 12.28 -2.52 -19.51
N ALA A 102 13.23 -3.37 -19.13
CA ALA A 102 14.25 -3.88 -20.04
C ALA A 102 13.64 -4.63 -21.23
N GLY A 103 12.60 -5.43 -21.00
CA GLY A 103 11.89 -6.18 -22.04
C GLY A 103 11.14 -5.28 -23.03
N PHE A 104 10.42 -4.27 -22.53
CA PHE A 104 9.72 -3.31 -23.39
C PHE A 104 10.69 -2.39 -24.14
N ASN A 105 11.83 -2.05 -23.52
CA ASN A 105 12.88 -1.23 -24.13
C ASN A 105 13.60 -1.92 -25.31
N LEU A 106 13.35 -3.21 -25.56
CA LEU A 106 13.80 -3.89 -26.79
C LEU A 106 13.07 -3.38 -28.03
N PHE A 107 11.88 -2.81 -27.86
CA PHE A 107 10.98 -2.41 -28.96
C PHE A 107 10.52 -0.95 -28.88
N LEU A 108 10.68 -0.31 -27.71
CA LEU A 108 10.21 1.04 -27.41
C LEU A 108 11.35 1.89 -26.84
N PRO A 109 11.32 3.23 -26.98
CA PRO A 109 12.18 4.11 -26.19
C PRO A 109 12.00 3.87 -24.68
N ILE A 110 13.05 4.11 -23.90
CA ILE A 110 13.05 3.82 -22.45
C ILE A 110 11.90 4.48 -21.69
N GLU A 111 11.54 5.71 -22.07
CA GLU A 111 10.42 6.44 -21.49
C GLU A 111 9.10 5.70 -21.71
N ASP A 112 8.85 5.21 -22.93
CA ASP A 112 7.65 4.45 -23.26
C ASP A 112 7.67 3.04 -22.64
N ALA A 113 8.85 2.45 -22.46
CA ALA A 113 9.02 1.19 -21.75
C ALA A 113 8.66 1.30 -20.26
N GLU A 114 9.10 2.38 -19.59
CA GLU A 114 8.70 2.69 -18.21
C GLU A 114 7.19 2.92 -18.10
N ARG A 115 6.63 3.73 -18.99
CA ARG A 115 5.19 3.99 -19.02
C ARG A 115 4.37 2.72 -19.21
N LEU A 116 4.77 1.85 -20.15
CA LEU A 116 4.10 0.57 -20.36
C LEU A 116 4.24 -0.36 -19.15
N THR A 117 5.38 -0.31 -18.45
CA THR A 117 5.58 -1.04 -17.20
C THR A 117 4.64 -0.57 -16.10
N HIS A 118 4.40 0.74 -15.98
CA HIS A 118 3.44 1.31 -15.03
C HIS A 118 2.01 0.81 -15.26
N ALA A 119 1.65 0.48 -16.49
CA ALA A 119 0.36 -0.14 -16.81
C ALA A 119 0.36 -1.66 -16.60
N ALA A 120 1.45 -2.35 -17.00
CA ALA A 120 1.52 -3.80 -16.98
C ALA A 120 1.64 -4.36 -15.55
N TRP A 121 2.54 -3.81 -14.73
CA TRP A 121 2.85 -4.33 -13.40
C TRP A 121 1.64 -4.50 -12.47
N PRO A 122 0.84 -3.47 -12.19
CA PRO A 122 -0.31 -3.61 -11.30
C PRO A 122 -1.37 -4.58 -11.86
N MET A 123 -1.52 -4.66 -13.19
CA MET A 123 -2.45 -5.60 -13.82
C MET A 123 -1.99 -7.05 -13.71
N LEU A 124 -0.68 -7.31 -13.72
CA LEU A 124 -0.12 -8.65 -13.52
C LEU A 124 -0.37 -9.13 -12.09
N THR A 125 -0.15 -8.28 -11.08
CA THR A 125 -0.38 -8.63 -9.67
C THR A 125 -1.88 -8.77 -9.36
N LEU A 126 -2.72 -7.89 -9.91
CA LEU A 126 -4.19 -8.01 -9.83
C LEU A 126 -4.70 -9.26 -10.55
N GLY A 127 -4.13 -9.57 -11.71
CA GLY A 127 -4.43 -10.76 -12.49
C GLY A 127 -4.21 -12.04 -11.69
N PHE A 128 -3.06 -12.14 -11.03
CA PHE A 128 -2.76 -13.24 -10.12
C PHE A 128 -3.80 -13.34 -8.99
N LEU A 129 -4.07 -12.25 -8.27
CA LEU A 129 -5.02 -12.24 -7.16
C LEU A 129 -6.43 -12.66 -7.61
N THR A 130 -6.97 -12.00 -8.63
CA THR A 130 -8.33 -12.26 -9.12
C THR A 130 -8.48 -13.66 -9.71
N TRP A 131 -7.41 -14.22 -10.29
CA TRP A 131 -7.40 -15.61 -10.72
C TRP A 131 -7.49 -16.58 -9.54
N VAL A 132 -6.72 -16.35 -8.47
CA VAL A 132 -6.83 -17.16 -7.24
C VAL A 132 -8.21 -17.01 -6.61
N MET A 133 -8.75 -15.80 -6.54
CA MET A 133 -10.12 -15.55 -6.06
C MET A 133 -11.15 -16.36 -6.85
N PHE A 134 -11.08 -16.30 -8.19
CA PHE A 134 -11.95 -17.09 -9.08
C PHE A 134 -11.80 -18.59 -8.81
N LYS A 135 -10.58 -19.12 -8.81
CA LYS A 135 -10.32 -20.57 -8.65
C LYS A 135 -10.72 -21.08 -7.27
N ALA A 136 -10.48 -20.33 -6.20
CA ALA A 136 -10.83 -20.71 -4.84
C ALA A 136 -12.34 -20.73 -4.63
N THR A 137 -13.05 -19.71 -5.11
CA THR A 137 -14.52 -19.63 -4.98
C THR A 137 -15.24 -20.60 -5.90
N ALA A 138 -14.74 -20.81 -7.13
CA ALA A 138 -15.28 -21.81 -8.04
C ALA A 138 -15.09 -23.24 -7.51
N GLN A 139 -13.98 -23.51 -6.81
CA GLN A 139 -13.78 -24.80 -6.13
C GLN A 139 -14.85 -25.09 -5.07
N VAL A 140 -15.29 -24.06 -4.35
CA VAL A 140 -16.24 -24.21 -3.22
C VAL A 140 -17.70 -24.12 -3.67
N GLY A 141 -18.01 -23.25 -4.63
CA GLY A 141 -19.39 -22.93 -5.03
C GLY A 141 -19.71 -23.09 -6.52
N GLY A 142 -18.74 -23.56 -7.33
CA GLY A 142 -18.87 -23.70 -8.78
C GLY A 142 -18.60 -22.41 -9.56
N ASP A 143 -18.45 -22.54 -10.88
CA ASP A 143 -18.01 -21.45 -11.78
C ASP A 143 -18.86 -20.18 -11.70
N MET A 144 -20.16 -20.31 -11.40
CA MET A 144 -21.03 -19.14 -11.22
C MET A 144 -20.55 -18.28 -10.05
N VAL A 145 -20.20 -18.87 -8.91
CA VAL A 145 -19.67 -18.12 -7.76
C VAL A 145 -18.37 -17.44 -8.15
N GLY A 146 -17.47 -18.16 -8.84
CA GLY A 146 -16.23 -17.58 -9.35
C GLY A 146 -16.46 -16.34 -10.21
N ARG A 147 -17.42 -16.40 -11.15
CA ARG A 147 -17.76 -15.24 -11.99
C ARG A 147 -18.36 -14.08 -11.20
N LEU A 148 -19.22 -14.35 -10.20
CA LEU A 148 -19.76 -13.29 -9.33
C LEU A 148 -18.68 -12.67 -8.44
N THR A 149 -17.70 -13.46 -7.99
CA THR A 149 -16.51 -12.97 -7.28
C THR A 149 -15.72 -11.99 -8.14
N LEU A 150 -15.49 -12.31 -9.42
CA LEU A 150 -14.82 -11.39 -10.37
C LEU A 150 -15.62 -10.09 -10.58
N LEU A 151 -16.95 -10.19 -10.71
CA LEU A 151 -17.81 -9.02 -10.84
C LEU A 151 -17.75 -8.12 -9.61
N PHE A 152 -17.83 -8.69 -8.40
CA PHE A 152 -17.67 -7.93 -7.16
C PHE A 152 -16.29 -7.28 -7.05
N ALA A 153 -15.23 -8.01 -7.41
CA ALA A 153 -13.87 -7.49 -7.40
C ALA A 153 -13.71 -6.29 -8.36
N ALA A 154 -14.29 -6.37 -9.56
CA ALA A 154 -14.30 -5.26 -10.51
C ALA A 154 -15.04 -4.02 -9.95
N LEU A 155 -16.08 -4.23 -9.13
CA LEU A 155 -16.90 -3.19 -8.53
C LEU A 155 -16.45 -2.78 -7.10
N ALA A 156 -15.21 -3.10 -6.72
CA ALA A 156 -14.63 -2.78 -5.42
C ALA A 156 -13.48 -1.74 -5.52
N PRO A 157 -13.78 -0.45 -5.77
CA PRO A 157 -12.78 0.59 -6.05
C PRO A 157 -11.72 0.78 -4.97
N LEU A 158 -12.06 0.66 -3.69
CA LEU A 158 -11.07 0.77 -2.62
C LEU A 158 -10.29 -0.54 -2.43
N GLY A 159 -10.81 -1.65 -2.95
CA GLY A 159 -10.08 -2.91 -3.05
C GLY A 159 -8.88 -2.77 -3.98
N TRP A 160 -9.11 -2.32 -5.22
CA TRP A 160 -8.07 -2.25 -6.25
C TRP A 160 -7.27 -0.93 -6.28
N TYR A 161 -7.40 -0.03 -5.30
CA TYR A 161 -6.61 1.22 -5.23
C TYR A 161 -5.10 0.99 -5.40
N GLN A 162 -4.53 0.00 -4.71
CA GLN A 162 -3.09 -0.34 -4.85
C GLN A 162 -2.74 -1.06 -6.16
N PHE A 163 -3.74 -1.39 -6.97
CA PHE A 163 -3.63 -2.09 -8.24
C PHE A 163 -4.03 -1.19 -9.42
N THR A 164 -4.16 0.12 -9.21
CA THR A 164 -4.45 1.04 -10.32
C THR A 164 -3.26 1.15 -11.26
N VAL A 165 -3.54 1.40 -12.53
CA VAL A 165 -2.53 1.73 -13.54
C VAL A 165 -1.72 2.92 -13.04
N GLY A 166 -0.40 2.78 -12.99
CA GLY A 166 0.50 3.75 -12.35
C GLY A 166 1.07 3.28 -11.01
N ARG A 167 0.37 2.38 -10.29
CA ARG A 167 0.80 1.86 -8.99
C ARG A 167 1.84 0.75 -9.17
N ILE A 168 3.11 1.13 -9.22
CA ILE A 168 4.24 0.20 -9.31
C ILE A 168 4.80 -0.20 -7.94
N ASP A 169 4.24 0.33 -6.87
CA ASP A 169 4.71 0.03 -5.53
C ASP A 169 4.38 -1.39 -5.02
N HIS A 170 5.02 -1.78 -3.91
CA HIS A 170 5.04 -3.11 -3.31
C HIS A 170 3.74 -3.55 -2.62
N HIS A 171 2.82 -2.63 -2.34
CA HIS A 171 1.54 -2.97 -1.68
C HIS A 171 0.74 -4.03 -2.46
N ASN A 172 0.68 -3.93 -3.80
CA ASN A 172 -0.09 -4.86 -4.63
C ASN A 172 0.40 -6.31 -4.51
N VAL A 173 1.71 -6.52 -4.41
CA VAL A 173 2.32 -7.85 -4.22
C VAL A 173 1.94 -8.42 -2.86
N MET A 174 2.04 -7.62 -1.80
CA MET A 174 1.69 -8.04 -0.44
C MET A 174 0.21 -8.41 -0.31
N ILE A 175 -0.68 -7.55 -0.83
CA ILE A 175 -2.13 -7.82 -0.83
C ILE A 175 -2.44 -9.08 -1.63
N ALA A 176 -1.90 -9.20 -2.84
CA ALA A 176 -2.13 -10.34 -3.71
C ALA A 176 -1.66 -11.65 -3.06
N GLY A 177 -0.48 -11.66 -2.43
CA GLY A 177 0.06 -12.82 -1.74
C GLY A 177 -0.74 -13.23 -0.51
N ILE A 178 -1.01 -12.28 0.40
CA ILE A 178 -1.72 -12.53 1.67
C ILE A 178 -3.16 -12.98 1.45
N VAL A 179 -3.91 -12.29 0.59
CA VAL A 179 -5.31 -12.65 0.31
C VAL A 179 -5.36 -14.01 -0.40
N SER A 180 -4.48 -14.24 -1.39
CA SER A 180 -4.40 -15.54 -2.07
C SER A 180 -4.07 -16.68 -1.12
N ALA A 181 -3.16 -16.47 -0.16
CA ALA A 181 -2.81 -17.47 0.85
C ALA A 181 -4.03 -17.85 1.72
N ALA A 182 -4.80 -16.86 2.20
CA ALA A 182 -6.02 -17.11 2.96
C ALA A 182 -7.03 -17.93 2.14
N LEU A 183 -7.24 -17.57 0.87
CA LEU A 183 -8.21 -18.24 -0.01
C LEU A 183 -7.79 -19.66 -0.40
N LEU A 184 -6.49 -19.89 -0.62
CA LEU A 184 -5.95 -21.22 -0.89
C LEU A 184 -6.11 -22.15 0.32
N MET A 185 -5.85 -21.66 1.54
CA MET A 185 -6.04 -22.44 2.76
C MET A 185 -7.52 -22.75 3.01
N TRP A 186 -8.40 -21.78 2.79
CA TRP A 186 -9.85 -21.93 2.93
C TRP A 186 -10.44 -22.93 1.92
N ALA A 187 -10.14 -22.78 0.63
CA ALA A 187 -10.76 -23.58 -0.43
C ALA A 187 -10.16 -24.99 -0.57
N TYR A 188 -8.92 -25.20 -0.10
CA TYR A 188 -8.20 -26.47 -0.22
C TYR A 188 -7.59 -26.94 1.13
N PRO A 189 -8.39 -27.12 2.19
CA PRO A 189 -7.90 -27.35 3.55
C PRO A 189 -7.03 -28.60 3.70
N GLN A 190 -7.35 -29.66 2.96
CA GLN A 190 -6.66 -30.96 3.03
C GLN A 190 -5.62 -31.15 1.91
N ARG A 191 -5.21 -30.07 1.21
CA ARG A 191 -4.24 -30.13 0.13
C ARG A 191 -2.92 -29.47 0.57
N PRO A 192 -1.94 -30.23 1.10
CA PRO A 192 -0.68 -29.65 1.60
C PRO A 192 0.08 -28.82 0.56
N ALA A 193 -0.03 -29.14 -0.73
CA ALA A 193 0.57 -28.35 -1.80
C ALA A 193 0.00 -26.91 -1.88
N ALA A 194 -1.31 -26.74 -1.65
CA ALA A 194 -1.94 -25.41 -1.64
C ALA A 194 -1.47 -24.59 -0.42
N TRP A 195 -1.35 -25.24 0.74
CA TRP A 195 -0.86 -24.61 1.96
C TRP A 195 0.64 -24.30 1.90
N ARG A 196 1.44 -25.16 1.27
CA ARG A 196 2.85 -24.86 0.98
C ARG A 196 2.97 -23.61 0.11
N PHE A 197 2.17 -23.50 -0.95
CA PHE A 197 2.18 -22.30 -1.79
C PHE A 197 1.66 -21.08 -1.03
N ALA A 198 0.63 -21.22 -0.19
CA ALA A 198 0.19 -20.16 0.71
C ALA A 198 1.32 -19.70 1.66
N GLY A 199 2.12 -20.64 2.18
CA GLY A 199 3.29 -20.33 3.01
C GLY A 199 4.37 -19.56 2.25
N VAL A 200 4.65 -19.95 0.99
CA VAL A 200 5.53 -19.17 0.09
C VAL A 200 5.00 -17.75 -0.09
N LEU A 201 3.70 -17.59 -0.39
CA LEU A 201 3.09 -16.28 -0.60
C LEU A 201 3.15 -15.40 0.65
N VAL A 202 2.89 -15.94 1.84
CA VAL A 202 2.99 -15.19 3.11
C VAL A 202 4.44 -14.82 3.43
N GLY A 203 5.37 -15.78 3.32
CA GLY A 203 6.79 -15.52 3.57
C GLY A 203 7.39 -14.51 2.59
N PHE A 204 7.00 -14.57 1.32
CA PHE A 204 7.38 -13.60 0.30
C PHE A 204 6.79 -12.22 0.57
N SER A 205 5.48 -12.13 0.91
CA SER A 205 4.82 -10.87 1.24
C SER A 205 5.48 -10.18 2.43
N LEU A 206 5.84 -10.95 3.47
CA LEU A 206 6.54 -10.44 4.64
C LEU A 206 7.96 -9.94 4.31
N ALA A 207 8.65 -10.58 3.36
CA ALA A 207 9.95 -10.14 2.89
C ALA A 207 9.90 -8.93 1.95
N VAL A 208 8.75 -8.67 1.33
CA VAL A 208 8.53 -7.53 0.44
C VAL A 208 8.33 -6.23 1.23
N GLY A 209 7.53 -6.27 2.30
CA GLY A 209 7.28 -5.10 3.14
C GLY A 209 6.68 -5.46 4.49
N TYR A 210 6.94 -4.61 5.49
CA TYR A 210 6.52 -4.86 6.87
C TYR A 210 5.00 -4.76 7.06
N GLU A 211 4.28 -4.08 6.17
CA GLU A 211 2.82 -3.96 6.26
C GLU A 211 2.13 -5.32 6.22
N ALA A 212 2.72 -6.31 5.52
CA ALA A 212 2.23 -7.67 5.50
C ALA A 212 2.33 -8.39 6.88
N LEU A 213 3.07 -7.84 7.85
CA LEU A 213 3.31 -8.46 9.16
C LEU A 213 2.02 -8.77 9.91
N ALA A 214 1.14 -7.79 10.10
CA ALA A 214 -0.09 -7.98 10.87
C ALA A 214 -1.01 -9.07 10.27
N PRO A 215 -1.34 -9.04 8.96
CA PRO A 215 -2.15 -10.11 8.39
C PRO A 215 -1.39 -11.45 8.29
N ALA A 216 -0.07 -11.46 8.09
CA ALA A 216 0.73 -12.69 8.10
C ALA A 216 0.69 -13.39 9.47
N VAL A 217 0.81 -12.63 10.57
CA VAL A 217 0.69 -13.15 11.93
C VAL A 217 -0.69 -13.71 12.19
N ALA A 218 -1.75 -13.02 11.75
CA ALA A 218 -3.13 -13.52 11.87
C ALA A 218 -3.29 -14.88 11.14
N LEU A 219 -2.90 -14.93 9.86
CA LEU A 219 -3.00 -16.17 9.06
C LEU A 219 -2.16 -17.30 9.64
N GLY A 220 -0.93 -17.02 10.06
CA GLY A 220 -0.05 -18.01 10.68
C GLY A 220 -0.61 -18.57 11.98
N THR A 221 -1.22 -17.71 12.81
CA THR A 221 -1.87 -18.11 14.06
C THR A 221 -3.09 -18.99 13.78
N PHE A 222 -3.91 -18.63 12.80
CA PHE A 222 -5.09 -19.42 12.42
C PHE A 222 -4.72 -20.76 11.81
N ALA A 223 -3.70 -20.81 10.94
CA ALA A 223 -3.18 -22.05 10.38
C ALA A 223 -2.60 -22.96 11.47
N ALA A 224 -1.85 -22.40 12.43
CA ALA A 224 -1.30 -23.13 13.56
C ALA A 224 -2.42 -23.69 14.45
N ALA A 225 -3.38 -22.87 14.85
CA ALA A 225 -4.53 -23.31 15.64
C ALA A 225 -5.31 -24.41 14.93
N TRP A 226 -5.66 -24.23 13.66
CA TRP A 226 -6.40 -25.23 12.90
C TRP A 226 -5.62 -26.56 12.79
N GLY A 227 -4.32 -26.52 12.52
CA GLY A 227 -3.47 -27.71 12.48
C GLY A 227 -3.34 -28.42 13.83
N LEU A 228 -3.39 -27.69 14.94
CA LEU A 228 -3.34 -28.27 16.29
C LEU A 228 -4.65 -28.98 16.67
N PHE A 229 -5.79 -28.41 16.28
CA PHE A 229 -7.12 -28.88 16.67
C PHE A 229 -7.78 -29.85 15.66
N ASP A 230 -7.32 -29.88 14.41
CA ASP A 230 -7.87 -30.74 13.37
C ASP A 230 -6.77 -31.58 12.68
N PRO A 231 -6.68 -32.89 13.01
CA PRO A 231 -5.68 -33.79 12.42
C PRO A 231 -5.75 -33.89 10.89
N ARG A 232 -6.89 -33.55 10.27
CA ARG A 232 -7.06 -33.61 8.80
C ARG A 232 -6.24 -32.54 8.08
N VAL A 233 -5.89 -31.45 8.75
CA VAL A 233 -5.11 -30.35 8.17
C VAL A 233 -3.74 -30.18 8.82
N GLU A 234 -3.38 -31.00 9.81
CA GLU A 234 -2.08 -31.00 10.50
C GLU A 234 -0.88 -30.96 9.52
N LYS A 235 -0.89 -31.85 8.51
CA LYS A 235 0.16 -31.89 7.46
C LYS A 235 0.17 -30.62 6.61
N SER A 236 -1.00 -30.05 6.33
CA SER A 236 -1.14 -28.80 5.57
C SER A 236 -0.58 -27.62 6.38
N ALA A 237 -0.90 -27.54 7.68
CA ALA A 237 -0.37 -26.52 8.59
C ALA A 237 1.16 -26.59 8.69
N GLY A 238 1.72 -27.79 8.87
CA GLY A 238 3.17 -27.98 8.85
C GLY A 238 3.81 -27.54 7.52
N ALA A 239 3.19 -27.88 6.38
CA ALA A 239 3.67 -27.49 5.06
C ALA A 239 3.64 -25.96 4.84
N PHE A 240 2.59 -25.29 5.31
CA PHE A 240 2.50 -23.82 5.31
C PHE A 240 3.62 -23.20 6.14
N SER A 241 3.79 -23.64 7.39
CA SER A 241 4.75 -23.06 8.33
C SER A 241 6.19 -23.24 7.88
N ILE A 242 6.53 -24.42 7.34
CA ILE A 242 7.86 -24.67 6.76
C ILE A 242 8.10 -23.75 5.57
N ALA A 243 7.15 -23.67 4.64
CA ALA A 243 7.31 -22.84 3.44
C ALA A 243 7.43 -21.35 3.77
N LEU A 244 6.67 -20.86 4.75
CA LEU A 244 6.77 -19.50 5.25
C LEU A 244 8.17 -19.22 5.82
N ALA A 245 8.65 -20.05 6.73
CA ALA A 245 9.96 -19.86 7.35
C ALA A 245 11.10 -19.93 6.33
N LEU A 246 11.08 -20.93 5.45
CA LEU A 246 12.11 -21.08 4.42
C LEU A 246 12.10 -19.94 3.40
N THR A 247 10.91 -19.51 2.95
CA THR A 247 10.81 -18.40 1.99
C THR A 247 11.29 -17.10 2.61
N PHE A 248 10.89 -16.82 3.85
CA PHE A 248 11.31 -15.60 4.55
C PHE A 248 12.83 -15.60 4.83
N ALA A 249 13.39 -16.72 5.30
CA ALA A 249 14.83 -16.85 5.52
C ALA A 249 15.62 -16.77 4.20
N ALA A 250 15.16 -17.44 3.14
CA ALA A 250 15.79 -17.37 1.83
C ALA A 250 15.76 -15.94 1.27
N ALA A 251 14.65 -15.23 1.44
CA ALA A 251 14.54 -13.84 1.04
C ALA A 251 15.53 -12.95 1.82
N PHE A 252 15.71 -13.14 3.13
CA PHE A 252 16.73 -12.41 3.91
C PHE A 252 18.13 -12.60 3.33
N PHE A 253 18.55 -13.84 3.07
CA PHE A 253 19.86 -14.10 2.48
C PHE A 253 19.98 -13.62 1.04
N ALA A 254 18.86 -13.64 0.30
CA ALA A 254 18.82 -13.17 -1.07
C ALA A 254 18.87 -11.64 -1.16
N THR A 255 18.28 -10.88 -0.24
CA THR A 255 18.13 -9.41 -0.40
C THR A 255 19.02 -8.59 0.52
N ILE A 256 19.56 -9.18 1.59
CA ILE A 256 20.42 -8.47 2.56
C ILE A 256 21.88 -8.89 2.36
N ALA A 257 22.75 -7.88 2.16
CA ALA A 257 24.18 -8.09 2.02
C ALA A 257 24.75 -8.88 3.22
N PRO A 258 25.68 -9.84 3.00
CA PRO A 258 26.33 -10.57 4.09
C PRO A 258 26.97 -9.68 5.17
N SER A 259 27.56 -8.54 4.76
CA SER A 259 28.15 -7.56 5.67
C SER A 259 27.13 -6.86 6.58
N ARG A 260 25.83 -7.00 6.30
CA ARG A 260 24.73 -6.29 6.96
C ARG A 260 23.75 -7.22 7.65
N TRP A 261 24.04 -8.52 7.76
CA TRP A 261 23.14 -9.47 8.44
C TRP A 261 22.91 -9.15 9.92
N MET A 262 23.82 -8.39 10.54
CA MET A 262 23.70 -7.91 11.92
C MET A 262 23.06 -6.52 12.04
N ASP A 263 22.70 -5.86 10.93
CA ASP A 263 22.00 -4.58 10.94
C ASP A 263 20.53 -4.80 11.30
N ILE A 264 20.20 -4.77 12.59
CA ILE A 264 18.83 -5.03 13.04
C ILE A 264 17.94 -3.80 12.83
N LYS A 265 16.91 -3.94 11.98
CA LYS A 265 15.91 -2.90 11.68
C LYS A 265 14.49 -3.40 11.99
N CYS A 266 13.64 -2.51 12.50
CA CYS A 266 12.29 -2.88 12.93
C CYS A 266 11.25 -2.85 11.80
N ASP A 267 11.54 -2.10 10.74
CA ASP A 267 10.68 -1.84 9.59
C ASP A 267 11.13 -2.58 8.31
N ALA A 268 12.12 -3.45 8.41
CA ALA A 268 12.69 -4.22 7.30
C ALA A 268 13.02 -5.65 7.72
N ILE A 269 13.14 -6.54 6.74
CA ILE A 269 13.58 -7.92 6.98
C ILE A 269 14.96 -7.92 7.64
N SER A 270 15.04 -8.50 8.83
CA SER A 270 16.22 -8.50 9.69
C SER A 270 16.36 -9.85 10.39
N LEU A 271 17.58 -10.17 10.85
CA LEU A 271 17.89 -11.45 11.49
C LEU A 271 16.98 -11.75 12.69
N ASN A 272 16.64 -10.73 13.48
CA ASN A 272 15.74 -10.87 14.62
C ASN A 272 14.34 -11.39 14.23
N MET A 273 13.78 -10.95 13.11
CA MET A 273 12.50 -11.43 12.58
C MET A 273 12.64 -12.86 12.03
N VAL A 274 13.75 -13.16 11.34
CA VAL A 274 14.01 -14.51 10.80
C VAL A 274 14.09 -15.53 11.94
N VAL A 275 14.81 -15.20 13.02
CA VAL A 275 14.89 -16.03 14.23
C VAL A 275 13.52 -16.17 14.88
N LEU A 276 12.77 -15.07 15.05
CA LEU A 276 11.42 -15.11 15.62
C LEU A 276 10.49 -16.07 14.86
N VAL A 277 10.46 -15.96 13.54
CA VAL A 277 9.66 -16.84 12.66
C VAL A 277 10.15 -18.29 12.77
N ALA A 278 11.45 -18.53 12.67
CA ALA A 278 12.03 -19.87 12.75
C ALA A 278 11.74 -20.54 14.10
N SER A 279 11.85 -19.80 15.21
CA SER A 279 11.54 -20.31 16.55
C SER A 279 10.07 -20.67 16.70
N GLY A 280 9.15 -19.80 16.26
CA GLY A 280 7.71 -20.09 16.30
C GLY A 280 7.33 -21.32 15.46
N VAL A 281 7.89 -21.41 14.24
CA VAL A 281 7.67 -22.57 13.36
C VAL A 281 8.26 -23.84 13.95
N THR A 282 9.44 -23.78 14.57
CA THR A 282 10.04 -24.93 15.25
C THR A 282 9.14 -25.47 16.35
N GLY A 283 8.62 -24.60 17.23
CA GLY A 283 7.70 -25.01 18.29
C GLY A 283 6.43 -25.66 17.74
N LEU A 284 5.88 -25.11 16.65
CA LEU A 284 4.71 -25.70 15.99
C LEU A 284 5.04 -27.07 15.37
N LEU A 285 6.15 -27.22 14.67
CA LEU A 285 6.54 -28.51 14.06
C LEU A 285 6.83 -29.58 15.10
N VAL A 286 7.40 -29.21 16.25
CA VAL A 286 7.52 -30.11 17.40
C VAL A 286 6.13 -30.56 17.85
N ALA A 287 5.19 -29.64 18.02
CA ALA A 287 3.82 -29.94 18.45
C ALA A 287 2.99 -30.74 17.42
N LEU A 288 3.26 -30.61 16.11
CA LEU A 288 2.56 -31.35 15.05
C LEU A 288 3.24 -32.70 14.72
N GLY A 289 4.53 -32.84 14.97
CA GLY A 289 5.30 -34.04 14.68
C GLY A 289 5.61 -34.87 15.95
N PRO A 290 6.80 -34.77 16.54
CA PRO A 290 7.19 -35.55 17.72
C PRO A 290 6.22 -35.45 18.91
N GLY A 291 5.62 -34.27 19.11
CA GLY A 291 4.67 -33.98 20.17
C GLY A 291 3.20 -34.20 19.81
N ARG A 292 2.92 -34.88 18.70
CA ARG A 292 1.55 -35.15 18.23
C ARG A 292 0.68 -35.84 19.28
N GLU A 293 1.25 -36.80 20.01
CA GLU A 293 0.56 -37.58 21.05
C GLU A 293 0.62 -36.90 22.43
N TRP A 294 1.23 -35.72 22.54
CA TRP A 294 1.23 -34.97 23.79
C TRP A 294 -0.15 -34.39 24.09
N THR A 295 -0.41 -34.11 25.37
CA THR A 295 -1.60 -33.35 25.76
C THR A 295 -1.60 -31.99 25.06
N LEU A 296 -2.79 -31.44 24.79
CA LEU A 296 -2.92 -30.12 24.18
C LEU A 296 -2.13 -29.05 24.95
N SER A 297 -2.14 -29.10 26.28
CA SER A 297 -1.38 -28.19 27.14
C SER A 297 0.13 -28.29 26.90
N ALA A 298 0.68 -29.49 26.72
CA ALA A 298 2.09 -29.67 26.42
C ALA A 298 2.45 -29.21 24.99
N ARG A 299 1.56 -29.41 24.01
CA ARG A 299 1.72 -28.89 22.64
C ARG A 299 1.75 -27.36 22.62
N ILE A 300 0.80 -26.72 23.33
CA ILE A 300 0.76 -25.26 23.50
C ILE A 300 2.01 -24.78 24.25
N ALA A 301 2.43 -25.47 25.32
CA ALA A 301 3.63 -25.11 26.09
C ALA A 301 4.89 -25.17 25.23
N SER A 302 5.02 -26.16 24.33
CA SER A 302 6.14 -26.23 23.39
C SER A 302 6.18 -25.05 22.43
N ILE A 303 5.03 -24.68 21.86
CA ILE A 303 4.92 -23.50 20.99
C ILE A 303 5.26 -22.23 21.77
N ALA A 304 4.68 -22.07 22.97
CA ALA A 304 4.90 -20.90 23.82
C ALA A 304 6.37 -20.78 24.25
N ALA A 305 7.03 -21.89 24.60
CA ALA A 305 8.44 -21.89 24.97
C ALA A 305 9.33 -21.47 23.79
N CYS A 306 9.15 -22.05 22.61
CA CYS A 306 9.93 -21.67 21.43
C CYS A 306 9.64 -20.24 20.97
N ALA A 307 8.37 -19.82 20.96
CA ALA A 307 8.00 -18.43 20.66
C ALA A 307 8.57 -17.45 21.69
N GLY A 308 8.57 -17.81 22.98
CA GLY A 308 9.16 -17.02 24.05
C GLY A 308 10.67 -16.79 23.86
N VAL A 309 11.40 -17.83 23.45
CA VAL A 309 12.82 -17.70 23.06
C VAL A 309 12.96 -16.77 21.86
N GLY A 310 12.14 -16.94 20.82
CA GLY A 310 12.15 -16.06 19.65
C GLY A 310 11.89 -14.59 19.98
N ILE A 311 10.90 -14.31 20.84
CA ILE A 311 10.56 -12.96 21.31
C ILE A 311 11.71 -12.36 22.16
N ALA A 312 12.32 -13.17 23.03
CA ALA A 312 13.47 -12.74 23.82
C ALA A 312 14.65 -12.35 22.92
N PHE A 313 14.99 -13.17 21.92
CA PHE A 313 16.01 -12.82 20.92
C PHE A 313 15.61 -11.60 20.09
N TYR A 314 14.34 -11.49 19.70
CA TYR A 314 13.85 -10.37 18.92
C TYR A 314 14.08 -9.03 19.63
N GLY A 315 13.69 -8.95 20.91
CA GLY A 315 13.89 -7.76 21.73
C GLY A 315 15.33 -7.55 22.19
N TRP A 316 16.10 -8.62 22.42
CA TRP A 316 17.50 -8.51 22.80
C TRP A 316 18.37 -7.92 21.68
N LEU A 317 18.13 -8.32 20.43
CA LEU A 317 18.87 -7.85 19.27
C LEU A 317 18.56 -6.37 18.93
N GLU A 318 17.34 -5.89 19.15
CA GLU A 318 16.97 -4.48 19.05
C GLU A 318 15.73 -4.17 19.92
N PRO A 319 15.92 -3.64 21.14
CA PRO A 319 14.82 -3.38 22.07
C PRO A 319 13.78 -2.39 21.54
N LYS A 320 14.16 -1.45 20.67
CA LYS A 320 13.22 -0.47 20.09
C LYS A 320 12.16 -1.14 19.23
N CYS A 321 12.43 -2.33 18.68
CA CYS A 321 11.45 -3.06 17.88
C CYS A 321 10.26 -3.58 18.69
N LEU A 322 10.35 -3.60 20.03
CA LEU A 322 9.22 -3.93 20.91
C LEU A 322 8.16 -2.81 20.93
N ALA A 323 8.53 -1.58 20.56
CA ALA A 323 7.58 -0.47 20.36
C ALA A 323 6.90 -0.50 18.98
N GLY A 324 7.17 -1.52 18.16
CA GLY A 324 6.63 -1.69 16.81
C GLY A 324 7.62 -1.33 15.70
N PRO A 325 7.19 -1.45 14.42
CA PRO A 325 8.07 -1.29 13.26
C PRO A 325 8.66 0.11 13.15
N LEU A 326 7.99 1.12 13.70
CA LEU A 326 8.42 2.51 13.71
C LEU A 326 9.03 2.93 15.06
N GLY A 327 9.36 2.00 15.95
CA GLY A 327 9.96 2.28 17.27
C GLY A 327 11.34 2.95 17.22
N GLN A 328 12.01 2.92 16.07
CA GLN A 328 13.27 3.62 15.82
C GLN A 328 13.10 5.09 15.39
N LEU A 329 11.86 5.57 15.17
CA LEU A 329 11.62 6.95 14.75
C LEU A 329 11.77 7.97 15.89
N PRO A 330 12.37 9.15 15.63
CA PRO A 330 12.34 10.26 16.56
C PRO A 330 10.90 10.73 16.85
N PRO A 331 10.53 11.02 18.13
CA PRO A 331 9.18 11.46 18.48
C PRO A 331 8.70 12.72 17.73
N LEU A 332 9.61 13.62 17.40
CA LEU A 332 9.28 14.83 16.65
C LEU A 332 8.80 14.51 15.23
N ALA A 333 9.44 13.56 14.53
CA ALA A 333 9.03 13.13 13.19
C ALA A 333 7.62 12.55 13.20
N VAL A 334 7.27 11.81 14.26
CA VAL A 334 5.92 11.26 14.45
C VAL A 334 4.87 12.38 14.54
N LYS A 335 5.15 13.41 15.33
CA LYS A 335 4.23 14.52 15.58
C LYS A 335 4.04 15.41 14.34
N ILE A 336 5.13 15.77 13.66
CA ILE A 336 5.07 16.75 12.56
C ILE A 336 4.59 16.14 11.24
N TRP A 337 4.80 14.83 11.05
CA TRP A 337 4.54 14.14 9.79
C TRP A 337 3.73 12.84 9.95
N LEU A 338 4.23 11.81 10.65
CA LEU A 338 3.66 10.45 10.60
C LEU A 338 2.16 10.38 10.99
N ASN A 339 1.76 11.11 12.03
CA ASN A 339 0.36 11.15 12.50
C ASN A 339 -0.60 11.84 11.51
N LYS A 340 -0.07 12.48 10.47
CA LYS A 340 -0.84 13.19 9.43
C LYS A 340 -0.97 12.37 8.15
N VAL A 341 -0.25 11.25 8.03
CA VAL A 341 -0.35 10.34 6.88
C VAL A 341 -1.75 9.73 6.82
N ALA A 342 -2.42 9.87 5.68
CA ALA A 342 -3.81 9.47 5.51
C ALA A 342 -4.02 7.97 5.75
N GLU A 343 -3.07 7.15 5.33
CA GLU A 343 -3.11 5.69 5.47
C GLU A 343 -3.12 5.19 6.92
N ASN A 344 -2.57 5.98 7.85
CA ASN A 344 -2.50 5.64 9.27
C ASN A 344 -3.79 6.00 10.03
N LYS A 345 -4.75 6.65 9.37
CA LYS A 345 -6.03 7.00 9.97
C LYS A 345 -6.93 5.78 10.14
N SER A 346 -7.89 5.89 11.06
CA SER A 346 -8.85 4.84 11.36
C SER A 346 -10.20 5.12 10.71
N ILE A 347 -10.78 4.09 10.07
CA ILE A 347 -12.16 4.11 9.56
C ILE A 347 -13.16 4.43 10.69
N VAL A 348 -12.94 3.84 11.86
CA VAL A 348 -13.81 4.02 13.04
C VAL A 348 -13.74 5.46 13.54
N SER A 349 -12.53 6.03 13.62
CA SER A 349 -12.35 7.41 14.02
C SER A 349 -13.03 8.38 13.03
N ASP A 350 -12.85 8.17 11.73
CA ASP A 350 -13.49 8.98 10.68
C ASP A 350 -15.03 8.88 10.76
N PHE A 351 -15.57 7.69 11.02
CA PHE A 351 -17.00 7.51 11.21
C PHE A 351 -17.54 8.35 12.38
N PHE A 352 -16.89 8.28 13.55
CA PHE A 352 -17.32 9.06 14.72
C PHE A 352 -17.06 10.57 14.56
N GLN A 353 -16.11 10.96 13.72
CA GLN A 353 -15.87 12.36 13.33
C GLN A 353 -16.82 12.86 12.22
N ARG A 354 -17.79 12.04 11.81
CA ARG A 354 -18.78 12.35 10.76
C ARG A 354 -18.18 12.55 9.37
N HIS A 355 -17.09 11.85 9.06
CA HIS A 355 -16.54 11.72 7.72
C HIS A 355 -17.09 10.42 7.08
N PHE A 356 -18.35 10.41 6.68
CA PHE A 356 -19.04 9.16 6.34
C PHE A 356 -18.69 8.62 4.96
N SER A 357 -18.42 9.48 3.98
CA SER A 357 -18.24 9.12 2.55
C SER A 357 -17.50 7.81 2.33
N GLN A 358 -16.31 7.65 2.91
CA GLN A 358 -15.57 6.37 2.89
C GLN A 358 -15.92 5.46 4.06
N SER A 359 -15.99 6.00 5.29
CA SER A 359 -16.07 5.17 6.50
C SER A 359 -17.36 4.36 6.61
N LEU A 360 -18.51 4.97 6.37
CA LEU A 360 -19.82 4.29 6.42
C LEU A 360 -19.96 3.27 5.28
N ALA A 361 -19.47 3.59 4.08
CA ALA A 361 -19.48 2.67 2.95
C ALA A 361 -18.67 1.40 3.24
N LEU A 362 -17.46 1.56 3.81
CA LEU A 362 -16.59 0.46 4.20
C LEU A 362 -17.20 -0.38 5.32
N LEU A 363 -17.73 0.26 6.37
CA LEU A 363 -18.37 -0.45 7.48
C LEU A 363 -19.61 -1.22 7.03
N ALA A 364 -20.42 -0.67 6.13
CA ALA A 364 -21.56 -1.36 5.55
C ALA A 364 -21.11 -2.57 4.71
N PHE A 365 -20.12 -2.38 3.83
CA PHE A 365 -19.57 -3.45 3.00
C PHE A 365 -19.02 -4.61 3.85
N TYR A 366 -18.21 -4.30 4.87
CA TYR A 366 -17.65 -5.30 5.78
C TYR A 366 -18.73 -5.95 6.66
N GLY A 367 -19.73 -5.20 7.12
CA GLY A 367 -20.86 -5.73 7.86
C GLY A 367 -21.67 -6.76 7.06
N ILE A 368 -21.92 -6.48 5.78
CA ILE A 368 -22.60 -7.42 4.86
C ILE A 368 -21.75 -8.68 4.65
N ALA A 369 -20.44 -8.53 4.44
CA ALA A 369 -19.54 -9.67 4.28
C ALA A 369 -19.46 -10.55 5.53
N LEU A 370 -19.40 -9.95 6.73
CA LEU A 370 -19.41 -10.67 7.99
C LEU A 370 -20.75 -11.39 8.23
N TRP A 371 -21.88 -10.73 7.95
CA TRP A 371 -23.19 -11.37 7.99
C TRP A 371 -23.24 -12.58 7.04
N ALA A 372 -22.78 -12.41 5.80
CA ALA A 372 -22.77 -13.47 4.80
C ALA A 372 -21.88 -14.65 5.24
N GLN A 373 -20.72 -14.37 5.84
CA GLN A 373 -19.84 -15.42 6.31
C GLN A 373 -20.39 -16.14 7.55
N VAL A 374 -21.01 -15.43 8.49
CA VAL A 374 -21.69 -16.04 9.64
C VAL A 374 -22.86 -16.90 9.18
N HIS A 375 -23.64 -16.44 8.20
CA HIS A 375 -24.71 -17.22 7.59
C HIS A 375 -24.16 -18.51 6.99
N ARG A 376 -23.11 -18.41 6.16
CA ARG A 376 -22.44 -19.56 5.54
C ARG A 376 -21.93 -20.55 6.58
N LEU A 377 -21.25 -20.07 7.63
CA LEU A 377 -20.74 -20.91 8.71
C LEU A 377 -21.86 -21.64 9.46
N ARG A 378 -23.02 -21.01 9.66
CA ARG A 378 -24.19 -21.65 10.28
C ARG A 378 -24.75 -22.79 9.41
N GLU A 379 -24.75 -22.62 8.10
CA GLU A 379 -25.20 -23.63 7.14
C GLU A 379 -24.24 -24.81 7.04
N THR A 380 -22.94 -24.53 6.83
CA THR A 380 -21.95 -25.58 6.53
C THR A 380 -21.36 -26.21 7.79
N ARG A 381 -21.31 -25.44 8.90
CA ARG A 381 -20.60 -25.79 10.14
C ARG A 381 -19.16 -26.26 9.89
N SER A 382 -18.53 -25.75 8.83
CA SER A 382 -17.21 -26.20 8.40
C SER A 382 -16.09 -25.44 9.11
N ALA A 383 -15.01 -26.14 9.48
CA ALA A 383 -13.81 -25.52 10.03
C ALA A 383 -13.15 -24.55 9.05
N SER A 384 -13.26 -24.82 7.73
CA SER A 384 -12.82 -23.91 6.68
C SER A 384 -13.58 -22.59 6.72
N ASP A 385 -14.91 -22.61 6.88
CA ASP A 385 -15.67 -21.37 6.95
C ASP A 385 -15.44 -20.63 8.28
N LEU A 386 -15.10 -21.34 9.35
CA LEU A 386 -14.63 -20.71 10.59
C LEU A 386 -13.28 -20.02 10.38
N PHE A 387 -12.35 -20.66 9.67
CA PHE A 387 -11.06 -20.05 9.29
C PHE A 387 -11.27 -18.80 8.43
N LEU A 388 -12.14 -18.86 7.40
CA LEU A 388 -12.44 -17.69 6.57
C LEU A 388 -13.11 -16.58 7.39
N LEU A 389 -14.01 -16.90 8.33
CA LEU A 389 -14.58 -15.91 9.25
C LEU A 389 -13.50 -15.23 10.09
N ALA A 390 -12.56 -15.99 10.66
CA ALA A 390 -11.45 -15.44 11.42
C ALA A 390 -10.57 -14.52 10.55
N ALA A 391 -10.26 -14.92 9.32
CA ALA A 391 -9.49 -14.12 8.38
C ALA A 391 -10.21 -12.81 7.99
N VAL A 392 -11.51 -12.86 7.66
CA VAL A 392 -12.31 -11.67 7.35
C VAL A 392 -12.39 -10.75 8.57
N LEU A 393 -12.67 -11.29 9.76
CA LEU A 393 -12.71 -10.49 11.00
C LEU A 393 -11.38 -9.80 11.29
N SER A 394 -10.26 -10.50 11.15
CA SER A 394 -8.94 -9.91 11.35
C SER A 394 -8.61 -8.82 10.34
N PHE A 395 -8.84 -9.06 9.04
CA PHE A 395 -8.49 -8.07 8.02
C PHE A 395 -9.40 -6.84 8.12
N VAL A 396 -10.69 -7.03 8.40
CA VAL A 396 -11.62 -5.93 8.69
C VAL A 396 -11.19 -5.18 9.95
N GLY A 397 -10.79 -5.88 11.02
CA GLY A 397 -10.28 -5.25 12.23
C GLY A 397 -9.05 -4.39 11.98
N LEU A 398 -8.11 -4.89 11.16
CA LEU A 398 -6.93 -4.13 10.73
C LEU A 398 -7.31 -2.92 9.87
N ALA A 399 -8.25 -3.07 8.92
CA ALA A 399 -8.73 -1.94 8.11
C ALA A 399 -9.45 -0.88 8.97
N CYS A 400 -10.23 -1.31 9.96
CA CYS A 400 -10.87 -0.43 10.93
C CYS A 400 -9.85 0.36 11.76
N TRP A 401 -8.69 -0.24 12.03
CA TRP A 401 -7.57 0.42 12.70
C TRP A 401 -6.83 1.39 11.76
N GLN A 402 -6.47 0.95 10.54
CA GLN A 402 -5.70 1.75 9.58
C GLN A 402 -6.17 1.54 8.13
N TYR A 403 -6.36 2.63 7.37
CA TYR A 403 -6.81 2.61 5.98
C TYR A 403 -5.90 1.81 5.03
N LYS A 404 -4.60 1.69 5.30
CA LYS A 404 -3.68 0.86 4.49
C LYS A 404 -4.14 -0.58 4.31
N TYR A 405 -4.89 -1.14 5.27
CA TYR A 405 -5.39 -2.52 5.19
C TYR A 405 -6.71 -2.67 4.41
N VAL A 406 -7.28 -1.58 3.87
CA VAL A 406 -8.59 -1.61 3.18
C VAL A 406 -8.60 -2.55 1.98
N SER A 407 -7.52 -2.61 1.21
CA SER A 407 -7.46 -3.51 0.05
C SER A 407 -7.50 -4.99 0.47
N TYR A 408 -6.79 -5.38 1.54
CA TYR A 408 -6.82 -6.74 2.09
C TYR A 408 -8.24 -7.11 2.54
N ALA A 409 -8.87 -6.23 3.33
CA ALA A 409 -10.22 -6.45 3.85
C ALA A 409 -11.27 -6.49 2.74
N SER A 410 -11.21 -5.56 1.78
CA SER A 410 -12.15 -5.48 0.67
C SER A 410 -12.13 -6.76 -0.17
N PHE A 411 -10.96 -7.26 -0.56
CA PHE A 411 -10.88 -8.46 -1.39
C PHE A 411 -11.32 -9.73 -0.66
N ILE A 412 -10.94 -9.91 0.60
CA ILE A 412 -11.37 -11.10 1.35
C ILE A 412 -12.88 -11.07 1.65
N SER A 413 -13.46 -9.89 1.89
CA SER A 413 -14.89 -9.69 2.14
C SER A 413 -15.78 -10.01 0.93
N ILE A 414 -15.26 -9.94 -0.29
CA ILE A 414 -16.03 -10.30 -1.50
C ILE A 414 -16.45 -11.78 -1.50
N VAL A 415 -15.60 -12.66 -0.98
CA VAL A 415 -15.80 -14.11 -1.05
C VAL A 415 -17.10 -14.59 -0.37
N PRO A 416 -17.37 -14.26 0.91
CA PRO A 416 -18.64 -14.65 1.53
C PRO A 416 -19.86 -14.05 0.83
N MET A 417 -19.76 -12.80 0.36
CA MET A 417 -20.85 -12.13 -0.35
C MET A 417 -21.18 -12.85 -1.66
N ALA A 418 -20.16 -13.23 -2.44
CA ALA A 418 -20.35 -13.97 -3.68
C ALA A 418 -20.99 -15.35 -3.45
N LEU A 419 -20.57 -16.08 -2.41
CA LEU A 419 -21.14 -17.37 -2.04
C LEU A 419 -22.64 -17.25 -1.69
N VAL A 420 -22.99 -16.34 -0.78
CA VAL A 420 -24.38 -16.17 -0.34
C VAL A 420 -25.25 -15.58 -1.44
N PHE A 421 -24.75 -14.59 -2.19
CA PHE A 421 -25.59 -13.96 -3.21
C PHE A 421 -25.79 -14.87 -4.41
N SER A 422 -24.87 -15.80 -4.69
CA SER A 422 -25.08 -16.81 -5.73
C SER A 422 -26.26 -17.76 -5.46
N SER A 423 -26.62 -17.96 -4.19
CA SER A 423 -27.71 -18.86 -3.79
C SER A 423 -29.08 -18.20 -3.80
N LEU A 424 -29.16 -16.88 -4.01
CA LEU A 424 -30.43 -16.15 -4.07
C LEU A 424 -31.34 -16.73 -5.18
N GLY A 425 -32.57 -17.03 -4.80
CA GLY A 425 -33.62 -17.53 -5.68
C GLY A 425 -34.41 -16.42 -6.39
N PRO A 426 -35.39 -16.78 -7.24
CA PRO A 426 -36.34 -15.81 -7.78
C PRO A 426 -37.23 -15.23 -6.66
N VAL A 427 -37.72 -14.00 -6.87
CA VAL A 427 -38.65 -13.33 -5.94
C VAL A 427 -39.86 -12.86 -6.74
N GLY A 428 -41.02 -13.49 -6.51
CA GLY A 428 -42.21 -13.26 -7.34
C GLY A 428 -41.92 -13.56 -8.81
N GLU A 429 -42.19 -12.59 -9.69
CA GLU A 429 -41.91 -12.67 -11.13
C GLU A 429 -40.46 -12.34 -11.51
N ILE A 430 -39.65 -11.88 -10.56
CA ILE A 430 -38.26 -11.48 -10.80
C ILE A 430 -37.37 -12.72 -10.81
N SER A 431 -36.71 -12.97 -11.95
CA SER A 431 -35.82 -14.11 -12.11
C SER A 431 -34.66 -14.10 -11.10
N ALA A 432 -34.18 -15.28 -10.70
CA ALA A 432 -33.02 -15.40 -9.81
C ALA A 432 -31.79 -14.63 -10.34
N ALA A 433 -31.56 -14.64 -11.66
CA ALA A 433 -30.45 -13.91 -12.26
C ALA A 433 -30.55 -12.40 -12.01
N THR A 434 -31.76 -11.86 -12.15
CA THR A 434 -32.05 -10.44 -11.88
C THR A 434 -31.91 -10.11 -10.39
N VAL A 435 -32.40 -10.97 -9.49
CA VAL A 435 -32.23 -10.78 -8.03
C VAL A 435 -30.75 -10.75 -7.65
N ARG A 436 -29.98 -11.71 -8.14
CA ARG A 436 -28.52 -11.80 -7.90
C ARG A 436 -27.79 -10.57 -8.42
N PHE A 437 -28.07 -10.19 -9.66
CA PHE A 437 -27.47 -9.00 -10.27
C PHE A 437 -27.84 -7.73 -9.50
N GLY A 438 -29.11 -7.57 -9.12
CA GLY A 438 -29.59 -6.45 -8.30
C GLY A 438 -28.89 -6.38 -6.94
N ALA A 439 -28.74 -7.52 -6.24
CA ALA A 439 -28.01 -7.57 -4.97
C ALA A 439 -26.55 -7.15 -5.13
N ILE A 440 -25.86 -7.61 -6.18
CA ILE A 440 -24.47 -7.23 -6.47
C ILE A 440 -24.35 -5.74 -6.80
N VAL A 441 -25.26 -5.22 -7.62
CA VAL A 441 -25.27 -3.81 -8.02
C VAL A 441 -25.57 -2.90 -6.82
N LEU A 442 -26.48 -3.28 -5.93
CA LEU A 442 -26.86 -2.43 -4.79
C LEU A 442 -25.85 -2.50 -3.64
N LEU A 443 -25.18 -3.64 -3.46
CA LEU A 443 -24.35 -3.90 -2.28
C LEU A 443 -22.84 -3.94 -2.60
N ASN A 444 -22.43 -3.57 -3.81
CA ASN A 444 -21.01 -3.36 -4.10
C ASN A 444 -20.51 -2.04 -3.50
N GLN A 445 -19.19 -1.97 -3.34
CA GLN A 445 -18.53 -0.85 -2.69
C GLN A 445 -18.71 0.47 -3.44
N MET A 446 -18.84 0.50 -4.79
CA MET A 446 -19.09 1.76 -5.50
C MET A 446 -20.43 2.40 -5.13
N VAL A 447 -21.50 1.60 -5.11
CA VAL A 447 -22.83 2.13 -4.80
C VAL A 447 -22.91 2.52 -3.33
N LEU A 448 -22.28 1.76 -2.44
CA LEU A 448 -22.17 2.11 -1.02
C LEU A 448 -21.39 3.42 -0.81
N LEU A 449 -20.31 3.65 -1.56
CA LEU A 449 -19.56 4.92 -1.51
C LEU A 449 -20.41 6.10 -2.01
N TRP A 450 -21.14 5.91 -3.11
CA TRP A 450 -22.02 6.96 -3.63
C TRP A 450 -23.15 7.28 -2.64
N ALA A 451 -23.81 6.26 -2.09
CA ALA A 451 -24.85 6.43 -1.09
C ALA A 451 -24.32 7.13 0.18
N SER A 452 -23.13 6.74 0.64
CA SER A 452 -22.48 7.32 1.80
C SER A 452 -22.09 8.79 1.59
N GLY A 453 -21.57 9.14 0.40
CA GLY A 453 -21.32 10.54 0.03
C GLY A 453 -22.60 11.38 -0.01
N GLY A 454 -23.74 10.77 -0.37
CA GLY A 454 -25.06 11.39 -0.24
C GLY A 454 -25.45 11.71 1.21
N VAL A 455 -25.04 10.88 2.18
CA VAL A 455 -25.25 11.15 3.61
C VAL A 455 -24.45 12.36 4.06
N ASP A 456 -23.16 12.43 3.72
CA ASP A 456 -22.32 13.61 4.02
C ASP A 456 -22.93 14.90 3.46
N ALA A 457 -23.42 14.86 2.21
CA ALA A 457 -24.10 15.99 1.59
C ALA A 457 -25.40 16.37 2.31
N ALA A 458 -26.21 15.39 2.73
CA ALA A 458 -27.48 15.63 3.42
C ALA A 458 -27.30 16.25 4.82
N ILE A 459 -26.22 15.90 5.54
CA ILE A 459 -25.94 16.43 6.88
C ILE A 459 -25.07 17.70 6.85
N GLY A 460 -24.68 18.19 5.67
CA GLY A 460 -23.80 19.33 5.52
C GLY A 460 -22.40 19.10 6.11
N ALA A 461 -21.90 17.87 6.07
CA ALA A 461 -20.55 17.56 6.56
C ALA A 461 -19.52 18.34 5.72
N PRO A 462 -18.65 19.16 6.35
CA PRO A 462 -17.61 19.85 5.61
C PRO A 462 -16.65 18.80 5.03
N PRO A 463 -16.27 18.90 3.74
CA PRO A 463 -15.31 17.98 3.18
C PRO A 463 -13.95 18.18 3.86
N VAL A 464 -13.23 17.08 4.14
CA VAL A 464 -11.92 17.09 4.83
C VAL A 464 -10.93 18.05 4.15
N LYS A 465 -10.99 18.15 2.82
CA LYS A 465 -10.41 19.23 2.02
C LYS A 465 -11.44 19.67 0.99
N THR A 466 -11.50 20.97 0.69
CA THR A 466 -12.32 21.42 -0.45
C THR A 466 -11.73 20.87 -1.75
N LYS A 467 -12.59 20.60 -2.75
CA LYS A 467 -12.13 20.14 -4.07
C LYS A 467 -11.06 21.07 -4.65
N LEU A 468 -11.21 22.38 -4.49
CA LEU A 468 -10.24 23.37 -4.95
C LEU A 468 -8.86 23.20 -4.29
N VAL A 469 -8.81 23.04 -2.96
CA VAL A 469 -7.54 22.84 -2.24
C VAL A 469 -6.90 21.52 -2.65
N GLN A 470 -7.68 20.47 -2.85
CA GLN A 470 -7.18 19.19 -3.34
C GLN A 470 -6.62 19.32 -4.75
N THR A 471 -7.39 19.86 -5.70
CA THR A 471 -6.94 20.06 -7.08
C THR A 471 -5.69 20.94 -7.17
N ASN A 472 -5.59 21.99 -6.35
CA ASN A 472 -4.41 22.84 -6.31
C ASN A 472 -3.18 22.09 -5.75
N ALA A 473 -3.34 21.29 -4.70
CA ALA A 473 -2.28 20.44 -4.18
C ALA A 473 -1.83 19.39 -5.20
N ASP A 474 -2.78 18.74 -5.87
CA ASP A 474 -2.52 17.73 -6.91
C ASP A 474 -1.79 18.36 -8.11
N ALA A 475 -2.07 19.63 -8.43
CA ALA A 475 -1.38 20.36 -9.49
C ALA A 475 0.13 20.50 -9.24
N CYS A 476 0.58 20.56 -7.98
CA CYS A 476 2.00 20.62 -7.62
C CYS A 476 2.73 19.33 -8.00
N SER A 477 2.09 18.17 -7.91
CA SER A 477 2.73 16.89 -8.18
C SER A 477 2.72 16.50 -9.66
N LYS A 478 2.10 17.31 -10.53
CA LYS A 478 2.00 17.00 -11.96
C LYS A 478 3.37 17.12 -12.66
N PRO A 479 3.67 16.26 -13.65
CA PRO A 479 4.98 16.25 -14.29
C PRO A 479 5.30 17.57 -14.98
N ASP A 480 4.30 18.23 -15.59
CA ASP A 480 4.48 19.53 -16.25
C ASP A 480 4.92 20.61 -15.25
N ALA A 481 4.34 20.64 -14.05
CA ALA A 481 4.72 21.60 -13.01
C ALA A 481 6.14 21.35 -12.49
N ILE A 482 6.55 20.09 -12.39
CA ILE A 482 7.85 19.69 -11.84
C ILE A 482 8.97 19.83 -12.87
N ARG A 483 8.70 19.57 -14.15
CA ARG A 483 9.70 19.65 -15.23
C ARG A 483 10.30 21.03 -15.39
N GLU A 484 9.58 22.09 -15.02
CA GLU A 484 10.13 23.45 -14.96
C GLU A 484 11.35 23.54 -14.02
N LEU A 485 11.37 22.76 -12.93
CA LEU A 485 12.51 22.70 -12.01
C LEU A 485 13.74 22.08 -12.68
N ALA A 486 13.55 21.17 -13.64
CA ALA A 486 14.66 20.56 -14.39
C ALA A 486 15.39 21.53 -15.33
N ALA A 487 14.95 22.78 -15.47
CA ALA A 487 15.73 23.81 -16.15
C ALA A 487 16.90 24.34 -15.28
N LEU A 488 16.84 24.13 -13.96
CA LEU A 488 17.84 24.63 -13.01
C LEU A 488 19.05 23.70 -12.93
N PRO A 489 20.27 24.21 -12.67
CA PRO A 489 21.43 23.36 -12.41
C PRO A 489 21.19 22.43 -11.21
N ALA A 490 21.72 21.21 -11.29
CA ALA A 490 21.60 20.22 -10.22
C ALA A 490 21.95 20.78 -8.84
N GLY A 491 21.15 20.40 -7.84
CA GLY A 491 21.32 20.85 -6.47
C GLY A 491 20.31 20.20 -5.53
N LEU A 492 20.52 20.42 -4.22
CA LEU A 492 19.63 19.95 -3.16
C LEU A 492 18.48 20.94 -2.94
N VAL A 493 17.25 20.44 -3.06
CA VAL A 493 16.02 21.22 -2.93
C VAL A 493 15.36 20.98 -1.58
N ALA A 494 15.13 22.04 -0.81
CA ALA A 494 14.19 22.05 0.31
C ALA A 494 12.80 22.46 -0.19
N ALA A 495 11.83 21.55 -0.07
CA ALA A 495 10.47 21.74 -0.59
C ALA A 495 9.43 21.13 0.36
N HIS A 496 8.14 21.30 0.03
CA HIS A 496 7.06 20.62 0.72
C HIS A 496 7.25 19.09 0.63
N ILE A 497 7.08 18.39 1.76
CA ILE A 497 7.39 16.95 1.86
C ILE A 497 6.65 16.09 0.83
N GLU A 498 5.39 16.42 0.56
CA GLU A 498 4.51 15.69 -0.39
C GLU A 498 5.03 15.69 -1.84
N VAL A 499 5.82 16.69 -2.26
CA VAL A 499 6.33 16.78 -3.64
C VAL A 499 7.75 16.26 -3.81
N GLY A 500 8.44 15.95 -2.72
CA GLY A 500 9.86 15.59 -2.74
C GLY A 500 10.16 14.38 -3.63
N ALA A 501 9.34 13.32 -3.53
CA ALA A 501 9.49 12.11 -4.34
C ALA A 501 9.38 12.40 -5.85
N PHE A 502 8.39 13.19 -6.23
CA PHE A 502 8.15 13.54 -7.63
C PHE A 502 9.28 14.44 -8.19
N ILE A 503 9.73 15.45 -7.43
CA ILE A 503 10.88 16.29 -7.83
C ILE A 503 12.12 15.42 -8.07
N ALA A 504 12.40 14.49 -7.17
CA ALA A 504 13.56 13.62 -7.27
C ALA A 504 13.49 12.64 -8.46
N ALA A 505 12.30 12.19 -8.83
CA ALA A 505 12.06 11.21 -9.89
C ALA A 505 12.05 11.83 -11.28
N GLU A 506 11.49 13.03 -11.42
CA GLU A 506 11.30 13.73 -12.71
C GLU A 506 12.45 14.67 -13.06
N THR A 507 13.33 14.99 -12.12
CA THR A 507 14.44 15.92 -12.34
C THR A 507 15.78 15.34 -11.90
N HIS A 508 16.87 15.99 -12.30
CA HIS A 508 18.22 15.65 -11.83
C HIS A 508 18.50 16.18 -10.41
N HIS A 509 17.56 16.86 -9.76
CA HIS A 509 17.73 17.33 -8.38
C HIS A 509 17.70 16.19 -7.35
N ARG A 510 18.25 16.52 -6.18
CA ARG A 510 18.06 15.77 -4.93
C ARG A 510 17.12 16.58 -4.04
N VAL A 511 16.41 15.94 -3.12
CA VAL A 511 15.53 16.64 -2.18
C VAL A 511 15.93 16.36 -0.73
N LEU A 512 15.74 17.37 0.11
CA LEU A 512 16.03 17.24 1.54
C LEU A 512 14.99 16.34 2.22
N ALA A 513 13.70 16.53 1.92
CA ALA A 513 12.61 15.78 2.54
C ALA A 513 11.65 15.19 1.50
N ALA A 514 11.19 13.98 1.81
CA ALA A 514 10.16 13.20 1.14
C ALA A 514 9.46 12.33 2.21
N PRO A 515 8.29 11.72 1.96
CA PRO A 515 7.50 11.05 2.99
C PRO A 515 8.07 9.67 3.38
N TYR A 516 9.34 9.60 3.80
CA TYR A 516 10.03 8.37 4.14
C TYR A 516 10.67 8.43 5.53
N HIS A 517 10.29 7.48 6.40
CA HIS A 517 10.80 7.41 7.78
C HIS A 517 12.30 7.13 7.86
N ARG A 518 12.91 6.66 6.78
CA ARG A 518 14.37 6.44 6.66
C ARG A 518 15.19 7.72 6.56
N ILE A 519 14.55 8.88 6.37
CA ILE A 519 15.18 10.21 6.36
C ILE A 519 14.59 11.13 7.43
N ALA A 520 14.19 10.59 8.59
CA ALA A 520 13.51 11.33 9.66
C ALA A 520 14.24 12.62 10.09
N ASN A 521 15.57 12.59 10.17
CA ASN A 521 16.36 13.78 10.52
C ASN A 521 16.25 14.87 9.46
N ALA A 522 16.26 14.51 8.17
CA ALA A 522 16.11 15.46 7.07
C ALA A 522 14.67 16.00 6.99
N ILE A 523 13.66 15.19 7.30
CA ILE A 523 12.26 15.65 7.46
C ILE A 523 12.17 16.71 8.57
N ILE A 524 12.81 16.45 9.72
CA ILE A 524 12.88 17.40 10.84
C ILE A 524 13.61 18.67 10.42
N ALA A 525 14.78 18.56 9.78
CA ALA A 525 15.56 19.70 9.33
C ALA A 525 14.77 20.56 8.33
N ASN A 526 14.12 19.94 7.35
CA ASN A 526 13.25 20.63 6.39
C ASN A 526 12.10 21.36 7.09
N HIS A 527 11.45 20.72 8.07
CA HIS A 527 10.43 21.37 8.87
C HIS A 527 10.97 22.60 9.62
N LEU A 528 12.13 22.46 10.28
CA LEU A 528 12.78 23.54 11.02
C LEU A 528 13.19 24.71 10.14
N ILE A 529 13.70 24.45 8.91
CA ILE A 529 14.00 25.47 7.91
C ILE A 529 12.74 26.29 7.62
N PHE A 530 11.65 25.62 7.25
CA PHE A 530 10.41 26.30 6.86
C PHE A 530 9.70 26.98 8.04
N SER A 531 9.85 26.45 9.26
CA SER A 531 9.24 27.01 10.48
C SER A 531 10.12 28.05 11.19
N ALA A 532 11.34 28.30 10.71
CA ALA A 532 12.24 29.29 11.29
C ALA A 532 11.58 30.68 11.28
N ARG A 533 11.61 31.38 12.42
CA ARG A 533 10.97 32.69 12.60
C ARG A 533 11.94 33.86 12.46
N ASP A 534 13.21 33.55 12.25
CA ASP A 534 14.26 34.53 12.11
C ASP A 534 15.25 34.10 11.03
N ALA A 535 15.85 35.10 10.39
CA ALA A 535 16.78 34.92 9.28
C ALA A 535 18.07 34.19 9.68
N LYS A 536 18.52 34.30 10.94
CA LYS A 536 19.74 33.65 11.43
C LYS A 536 19.54 32.13 11.50
N THR A 537 18.46 31.68 12.13
CA THR A 537 18.13 30.26 12.26
C THR A 537 17.92 29.61 10.89
N ALA A 538 17.15 30.27 10.01
CA ALA A 538 16.95 29.80 8.63
C ALA A 538 18.29 29.65 7.88
N ALA A 539 19.16 30.67 7.93
CA ALA A 539 20.48 30.64 7.31
C ALA A 539 21.36 29.51 7.87
N ALA A 540 21.35 29.30 9.19
CA ALA A 540 22.16 28.27 9.84
C ALA A 540 21.73 26.86 9.38
N LEU A 541 20.42 26.60 9.32
CA LEU A 541 19.88 25.30 8.89
C LEU A 541 20.10 25.05 7.40
N LEU A 542 19.88 26.05 6.54
CA LEU A 542 20.16 25.94 5.09
C LEU A 542 21.64 25.65 4.82
N LYS A 543 22.55 26.22 5.62
CA LYS A 543 23.99 25.92 5.54
C LYS A 543 24.31 24.52 6.04
N HIS A 544 23.75 24.13 7.18
CA HIS A 544 24.00 22.83 7.80
C HIS A 544 23.60 21.68 6.87
N GLU A 545 22.42 21.78 6.25
CA GLU A 545 21.90 20.78 5.32
C GLU A 545 22.46 20.90 3.89
N ASP A 546 23.28 21.93 3.63
CA ASP A 546 23.84 22.21 2.31
C ASP A 546 22.77 22.38 1.21
N VAL A 547 21.69 23.09 1.53
CA VAL A 547 20.58 23.35 0.60
C VAL A 547 20.98 24.37 -0.46
N ASP A 548 20.73 24.03 -1.74
CA ASP A 548 21.00 24.92 -2.88
C ASP A 548 19.78 25.71 -3.30
N TYR A 549 18.59 25.10 -3.19
CA TYR A 549 17.33 25.70 -3.59
C TYR A 549 16.25 25.53 -2.53
N VAL A 550 15.45 26.58 -2.33
CA VAL A 550 14.18 26.51 -1.60
C VAL A 550 13.06 26.63 -2.64
N ALA A 551 12.12 25.69 -2.63
CA ALA A 551 10.99 25.68 -3.55
C ALA A 551 9.66 25.69 -2.78
N ILE A 552 8.75 26.56 -3.21
CA ILE A 552 7.39 26.72 -2.70
C ILE A 552 6.43 26.42 -3.85
N CYS A 553 5.43 25.58 -3.61
CA CYS A 553 4.33 25.39 -4.57
C CYS A 553 3.06 26.04 -4.06
N ASP A 554 2.43 26.86 -4.90
CA ASP A 554 1.23 27.62 -4.53
C ASP A 554 0.12 26.74 -3.96
N GLY A 555 -0.14 25.56 -4.55
CA GLY A 555 -1.22 24.69 -4.13
C GLY A 555 -1.03 24.02 -2.77
N LEU A 556 0.21 23.86 -2.32
CA LEU A 556 0.55 23.21 -1.04
C LEU A 556 0.90 24.22 0.05
N ASP A 557 1.56 25.32 -0.32
CA ASP A 557 2.18 26.23 0.64
C ASP A 557 1.34 27.50 0.91
N LYS A 558 0.55 28.01 -0.05
CA LYS A 558 -0.34 29.16 0.21
C LYS A 558 -1.32 28.97 1.37
N PRO A 559 -1.89 27.76 1.61
CA PRO A 559 -2.75 27.53 2.78
C PRO A 559 -2.07 27.81 4.13
N TYR A 560 -0.73 27.78 4.20
CA TYR A 560 0.00 28.12 5.43
C TYR A 560 -0.01 29.61 5.75
N ALA A 561 -0.20 30.50 4.77
CA ALA A 561 -0.21 31.94 5.00
C ALA A 561 -1.36 32.39 5.92
N THR A 562 -2.48 31.66 5.89
CA THR A 562 -3.65 31.92 6.76
C THR A 562 -3.61 31.14 8.08
N ASN A 563 -2.60 30.28 8.30
CA ASN A 563 -2.49 29.49 9.52
C ASN A 563 -1.77 30.29 10.63
N PRO A 564 -2.42 30.59 11.78
CA PRO A 564 -1.81 31.33 12.87
C PRO A 564 -0.51 30.72 13.41
N ASP A 565 -0.40 29.38 13.44
CA ASP A 565 0.77 28.67 13.95
C ASP A 565 2.03 28.92 13.11
N TRP A 566 1.84 29.30 11.84
CA TRP A 566 2.92 29.54 10.87
C TRP A 566 3.20 31.03 10.63
N LYS A 567 2.48 31.93 11.31
CA LYS A 567 2.69 33.38 11.15
C LYS A 567 4.14 33.76 11.49
N GLY A 568 4.80 34.49 10.58
CA GLY A 568 6.17 34.96 10.76
C GLY A 568 7.22 33.86 10.65
N THR A 569 6.91 32.77 9.94
CA THR A 569 7.89 31.73 9.57
C THR A 569 8.45 32.00 8.18
N LEU A 570 9.63 31.45 7.88
CA LEU A 570 10.26 31.54 6.56
C LEU A 570 9.30 31.14 5.44
N LYS A 571 8.54 30.05 5.63
CA LYS A 571 7.54 29.62 4.65
C LYS A 571 6.53 30.71 4.33
N VAL A 572 5.93 31.31 5.37
CA VAL A 572 4.91 32.35 5.20
C VAL A 572 5.51 33.65 4.65
N ASP A 573 6.74 33.98 5.02
CA ASP A 573 7.44 35.13 4.45
C ASP A 573 7.67 34.95 2.94
N LEU A 574 8.15 33.79 2.51
CA LEU A 574 8.35 33.47 1.09
C LEU A 574 7.03 33.49 0.30
N VAL A 575 5.96 32.90 0.83
CA VAL A 575 4.62 32.96 0.21
C VAL A 575 4.12 34.40 0.04
N ASN A 576 4.45 35.29 0.99
CA ASN A 576 4.08 36.70 0.94
C ASN A 576 5.07 37.57 0.15
N GLY A 577 6.04 36.98 -0.55
CA GLY A 577 7.08 37.70 -1.31
C GLY A 577 8.15 38.37 -0.44
N LYS A 578 8.19 38.10 0.86
CA LYS A 578 9.23 38.59 1.77
C LYS A 578 10.41 37.63 1.75
N THR A 579 11.42 37.97 0.96
CA THR A 579 12.59 37.11 0.76
C THR A 579 13.77 37.60 1.61
N PRO A 580 14.37 36.76 2.48
CA PRO A 580 15.63 37.08 3.16
C PRO A 580 16.76 37.33 2.16
N SER A 581 17.73 38.17 2.53
CA SER A 581 18.82 38.60 1.62
C SER A 581 19.74 37.47 1.11
N PHE A 582 19.73 36.31 1.75
CA PHE A 582 20.50 35.13 1.33
C PHE A 582 19.72 34.17 0.41
N LEU A 583 18.49 34.50 0.05
CA LEU A 583 17.68 33.77 -0.93
C LEU A 583 17.46 34.67 -2.15
N VAL A 584 17.93 34.22 -3.31
CA VAL A 584 17.80 34.96 -4.58
C VAL A 584 16.73 34.29 -5.43
N PRO A 585 15.64 34.98 -5.79
CA PRO A 585 14.60 34.39 -6.63
C PRO A 585 15.16 33.99 -7.99
N VAL A 586 14.74 32.83 -8.49
CA VAL A 586 15.14 32.31 -9.80
C VAL A 586 13.92 32.25 -10.70
N ALA A 587 14.04 32.83 -11.89
CA ALA A 587 12.99 32.73 -12.90
C ALA A 587 12.98 31.31 -13.49
N LEU A 588 11.81 30.68 -13.50
CA LEU A 588 11.56 29.45 -14.24
C LEU A 588 11.21 29.77 -15.71
N PRO A 589 11.36 28.83 -16.64
CA PRO A 589 11.03 29.04 -18.06
C PRO A 589 9.60 29.53 -18.27
N ASP A 590 8.62 28.95 -17.58
CA ASP A 590 7.24 29.45 -17.58
C ASP A 590 7.05 30.57 -16.53
N ALA A 591 6.64 31.76 -16.99
CA ALA A 591 6.31 32.90 -16.13
C ALA A 591 5.03 32.67 -15.28
N HIS A 592 4.22 31.66 -15.63
CA HIS A 592 3.03 31.25 -14.91
C HIS A 592 3.21 29.95 -14.11
N ALA A 593 4.47 29.52 -13.90
CA ALA A 593 4.77 28.33 -13.12
C ALA A 593 4.15 28.39 -11.71
N ILE A 594 3.59 27.26 -11.27
CA ILE A 594 3.01 27.11 -9.92
C ILE A 594 4.08 27.06 -8.81
N TYR A 595 5.33 26.79 -9.20
CA TYR A 595 6.49 26.75 -8.32
C TYR A 595 7.21 28.09 -8.30
N HIS A 596 7.58 28.52 -7.10
CA HIS A 596 8.46 29.66 -6.85
C HIS A 596 9.74 29.14 -6.23
N VAL A 597 10.89 29.50 -6.82
CA VAL A 597 12.20 28.95 -6.43
C VAL A 597 13.16 30.06 -6.07
N TRP A 598 13.92 29.84 -4.99
CA TRP A 598 15.01 30.68 -4.58
C TRP A 598 16.31 29.88 -4.52
N LYS A 599 17.38 30.43 -5.09
CA LYS A 599 18.74 29.92 -4.93
C LYS A 599 19.35 30.48 -3.65
N VAL A 600 20.03 29.63 -2.89
CA VAL A 600 20.76 30.04 -1.69
C VAL A 600 22.06 30.73 -2.11
N ASP A 601 22.18 32.03 -1.81
CA ASP A 601 23.44 32.76 -1.95
C ASP A 601 24.34 32.45 -0.74
N ARG A 602 25.33 31.59 -0.95
CA ARG A 602 26.25 31.13 0.09
C ARG A 602 27.06 32.28 0.71
N ALA A 603 27.39 33.32 -0.05
CA ALA A 603 28.15 34.46 0.47
C ALA A 603 27.28 35.33 1.38
N ALA A 604 26.08 35.69 0.91
CA ALA A 604 25.10 36.43 1.71
C ALA A 604 24.66 35.65 2.96
N LEU A 605 24.53 34.32 2.84
CA LEU A 605 24.23 33.43 3.95
C LEU A 605 25.32 33.47 5.02
N ASN A 606 26.59 33.35 4.61
CA ASN A 606 27.72 33.42 5.55
C ASN A 606 27.80 34.78 6.24
N LEU A 607 27.56 35.86 5.50
CA LEU A 607 27.51 37.21 6.05
C LEU A 607 26.40 37.35 7.10
N GLN A 608 25.21 36.77 6.87
CA GLN A 608 24.12 36.77 7.84
C GLN A 608 24.52 36.08 9.14
N LEU A 609 25.20 34.94 9.05
CA LEU A 609 25.68 34.20 10.22
C LEU A 609 26.77 34.96 10.98
N SER A 610 27.71 35.57 10.27
CA SER A 610 28.77 36.39 10.89
C SER A 610 28.22 37.62 11.61
N LYS A 611 27.27 38.35 11.01
CA LYS A 611 26.61 39.49 11.66
C LYS A 611 25.91 39.07 12.95
N ALA A 612 25.23 37.93 12.90
CA ALA A 612 24.50 37.41 14.05
C ALA A 612 25.41 36.86 15.16
N ALA A 613 26.63 36.43 14.84
CA ALA A 613 27.65 36.06 15.83
C ALA A 613 28.22 37.33 16.50
N ALA A 614 28.48 38.39 15.73
CA ALA A 614 28.97 39.66 16.25
C ALA A 614 27.95 40.43 17.12
N SER A 615 26.64 40.15 16.97
CA SER A 615 25.57 40.79 17.75
C SER A 615 25.15 40.00 19.00
N THR A 616 25.80 38.88 19.30
CA THR A 616 25.53 38.08 20.51
C THR A 616 26.64 38.40 21.52
N PRO A 617 26.34 39.03 22.67
CA PRO A 617 27.36 39.40 23.66
C PRO A 617 28.03 38.18 24.32
#